data_AF-A0A0G0N7W5-F1
#
_entry.id   AF-A0A0G0N7W5-F1
#
_cell.length_a   1.000
_cell.length_b   1.000
_cell.length_c   1.000
_cell.angle_alpha   90.00
_cell.angle_beta   90.00
_cell.angle_gamma   90.00
#
_symmetry.space_group_name_H-M   'P 1'
#
loop_
_entity.id
_entity.type
_entity.pdbx_description
1 polymer ?
#
loop_
_entity_poly.entity_id
_entity_poly.type
_entity_poly.pdbx_seq_one_letter_code
_entity_poly.pdbx_strand_id
1 'polypeptide(L)'
;MKIKIVDTLIKFLVYPTVIFIKREKETKKERRDRLRTIKQLIKNFKDQKLKYPFGIKEMKKTTEQSKIISDANRGTNEILKRYGLPEFFIPDENIHIINKGWKKFCNFLGNNPKYIGFCYFFRQLIGLLWVENNIGLVRHVIFHEMVHFKSFRAMAHISTASKPRCGLRIGEMGLVFDEAITEELASLFSGKNIGAYIKEKVSVRILIDKIFDRNLDKFISESEVFEMFVRAKFTGRLWELARIIRKSFPDKKDVFRKLFWLKTDAHLKFVKSL
;
A
#
# COMPACT_ATOMS: atom_id res chain seq x y z
N MET A 1 17.82 15.28 13.47
CA MET A 1 16.72 14.27 13.53
C MET A 1 16.42 13.66 12.15
N LYS A 2 17.45 13.17 11.40
CA LYS A 2 17.35 12.91 9.94
C LYS A 2 17.42 11.42 9.52
N ILE A 3 17.64 10.46 10.42
CA ILE A 3 17.92 9.05 10.07
C ILE A 3 17.02 8.05 10.84
N LYS A 4 16.51 8.43 12.02
CA LYS A 4 15.77 7.50 12.90
C LYS A 4 14.50 6.87 12.31
N ILE A 5 13.81 7.51 11.38
CA ILE A 5 12.52 7.00 10.88
C ILE A 5 12.69 5.85 9.90
N VAL A 6 13.62 6.00 8.94
CA VAL A 6 14.00 4.90 8.05
C VAL A 6 14.58 3.77 8.90
N ASP A 7 15.40 4.09 9.90
CA ASP A 7 15.91 3.10 10.86
C ASP A 7 14.81 2.43 11.69
N THR A 8 13.69 3.09 12.02
CA THR A 8 12.58 2.47 12.76
C THR A 8 11.79 1.52 11.87
N LEU A 9 11.49 1.93 10.64
CA LEU A 9 10.88 1.05 9.64
C LEU A 9 11.79 -0.14 9.38
N ILE A 10 13.08 0.12 9.14
CA ILE A 10 14.12 -0.91 9.05
C ILE A 10 14.08 -1.76 10.31
N LYS A 11 14.25 -1.25 11.52
CA LYS A 11 14.27 -2.08 12.76
C LYS A 11 13.01 -2.93 12.97
N PHE A 12 11.83 -2.40 12.66
CA PHE A 12 10.57 -3.16 12.72
C PHE A 12 10.50 -4.26 11.65
N LEU A 13 11.09 -3.99 10.48
CA LEU A 13 11.18 -4.88 9.32
C LEU A 13 12.47 -5.73 9.30
N VAL A 14 13.45 -5.50 10.18
CA VAL A 14 14.83 -6.01 10.11
C VAL A 14 15.21 -6.79 11.36
N TYR A 15 14.26 -7.15 12.24
CA TYR A 15 14.54 -8.29 13.11
C TYR A 15 14.77 -9.54 12.22
N PRO A 16 16.00 -10.07 12.20
CA PRO A 16 16.40 -11.06 11.22
C PRO A 16 16.10 -12.44 11.80
N THR A 17 14.85 -12.87 11.78
CA THR A 17 14.57 -14.30 11.79
C THR A 17 14.32 -14.73 10.37
N VAL A 18 15.41 -15.13 9.72
CA VAL A 18 15.40 -15.77 8.41
C VAL A 18 14.85 -17.18 8.60
N ILE A 19 13.52 -17.31 8.74
CA ILE A 19 12.89 -18.55 8.36
C ILE A 19 12.98 -18.60 6.83
N PHE A 20 13.66 -19.63 6.32
CA PHE A 20 13.70 -19.97 4.90
C PHE A 20 12.31 -20.39 4.43
N ILE A 21 11.36 -19.44 4.36
CA ILE A 21 10.20 -19.59 3.50
C ILE A 21 10.79 -19.63 2.09
N LYS A 22 10.79 -20.84 1.51
CA LYS A 22 11.27 -21.14 0.17
C LYS A 22 10.68 -20.11 -0.78
N ARG A 23 11.45 -19.05 -1.10
CA ARG A 23 10.97 -17.94 -1.91
C ARG A 23 10.49 -18.53 -3.22
N GLU A 24 9.21 -18.37 -3.55
CA GLU A 24 8.77 -18.59 -4.92
C GLU A 24 9.71 -17.80 -5.83
N LYS A 25 10.46 -18.49 -6.69
CA LYS A 25 11.40 -17.80 -7.58
C LYS A 25 10.57 -17.11 -8.65
N GLU A 26 10.77 -15.81 -8.78
CA GLU A 26 10.24 -15.09 -9.94
C GLU A 26 10.79 -15.71 -11.22
N THR A 27 9.89 -16.00 -12.15
CA THR A 27 10.27 -16.50 -13.47
C THR A 27 10.99 -15.39 -14.24
N LYS A 28 11.89 -15.77 -15.15
CA LYS A 28 12.58 -14.79 -16.02
C LYS A 28 11.58 -13.92 -16.80
N LYS A 29 10.42 -14.48 -17.17
CA LYS A 29 9.34 -13.78 -17.88
C LYS A 29 8.69 -12.70 -17.01
N GLU A 30 8.22 -13.07 -15.81
CA GLU A 30 7.61 -12.12 -14.85
C GLU A 30 8.53 -10.93 -14.56
N ARG A 31 9.82 -11.21 -14.35
CA ARG A 31 10.83 -10.17 -14.10
C ARG A 31 10.96 -9.23 -15.29
N ARG A 32 11.07 -9.77 -16.51
CA ARG A 32 11.18 -8.97 -17.76
C ARG A 32 9.95 -8.09 -17.95
N ASP A 33 8.76 -8.65 -17.81
CA ASP A 33 7.52 -7.93 -18.05
C ASP A 33 7.28 -6.88 -16.95
N ARG A 34 7.72 -7.12 -15.71
CA ARG A 34 7.68 -6.12 -14.63
C ARG A 34 8.61 -4.94 -14.95
N LEU A 35 9.84 -5.22 -15.38
CA LEU A 35 10.79 -4.17 -15.78
C LEU A 35 10.26 -3.36 -16.96
N ARG A 36 9.62 -4.01 -17.95
CA ARG A 36 8.94 -3.31 -19.06
C ARG A 36 7.83 -2.40 -18.55
N THR A 37 7.01 -2.88 -17.62
CA THR A 37 5.92 -2.10 -17.02
C THR A 37 6.44 -0.86 -16.29
N ILE A 38 7.53 -0.99 -15.54
CA ILE A 38 8.13 0.14 -14.81
C ILE A 38 8.79 1.14 -15.77
N LYS A 39 9.49 0.66 -16.80
CA LYS A 39 10.01 1.54 -17.86
C LYS A 39 8.90 2.35 -18.52
N GLN A 40 7.77 1.71 -18.84
CA GLN A 40 6.61 2.41 -19.39
C GLN A 40 6.01 3.40 -18.39
N LEU A 41 5.91 3.02 -17.12
CA LEU A 41 5.40 3.87 -16.06
C LEU A 41 6.26 5.15 -15.91
N ILE A 42 7.58 5.00 -15.87
CA ILE A 42 8.54 6.11 -15.80
C ILE A 42 8.47 7.00 -17.04
N LYS A 43 8.31 6.41 -18.23
CA LYS A 43 8.12 7.18 -19.46
C LYS A 43 6.87 8.06 -19.36
N ASN A 44 5.74 7.47 -18.97
CA ASN A 44 4.46 8.16 -18.88
C ASN A 44 4.46 9.29 -17.84
N PHE A 45 5.27 9.22 -16.78
CA PHE A 45 5.40 10.32 -15.82
C PHE A 45 5.81 11.63 -16.51
N LYS A 46 6.74 11.56 -17.46
CA LYS A 46 7.22 12.74 -18.21
C LYS A 46 6.16 13.34 -19.12
N ASP A 47 5.22 12.51 -19.57
CA ASP A 47 4.17 12.91 -20.50
C ASP A 47 2.92 13.43 -19.76
N GLN A 48 2.91 13.38 -18.43
CA GLN A 48 1.78 13.84 -17.63
C GLN A 48 1.62 15.36 -17.75
N LYS A 49 0.58 15.78 -18.46
CA LYS A 49 0.14 17.18 -18.55
C LYS A 49 -1.25 17.32 -17.93
N LEU A 50 -1.31 17.52 -16.62
CA LEU A 50 -2.58 17.77 -15.97
C LEU A 50 -3.02 19.22 -16.21
N LYS A 51 -4.11 19.40 -16.96
CA LYS A 51 -4.78 20.69 -17.07
C LYS A 51 -5.79 20.82 -15.94
N TYR A 52 -5.61 21.81 -15.08
CA TYR A 52 -6.51 22.09 -13.97
C TYR A 52 -7.78 22.80 -14.46
N PRO A 53 -8.97 22.37 -14.02
CA PRO A 53 -10.19 23.15 -14.21
C PRO A 53 -10.10 24.54 -13.56
N PHE A 54 -10.93 25.47 -14.04
CA PHE A 54 -11.00 26.83 -13.51
C PHE A 54 -11.22 26.85 -11.99
N GLY A 55 -10.42 27.65 -11.28
CA GLY A 55 -10.50 27.83 -9.83
C GLY A 55 -9.82 26.74 -8.99
N ILE A 56 -9.05 25.83 -9.60
CA ILE A 56 -8.12 24.94 -8.90
C ILE A 56 -6.70 25.45 -9.15
N LYS A 57 -5.94 25.69 -8.08
CA LYS A 57 -4.55 26.12 -8.15
C LYS A 57 -3.68 25.16 -7.35
N GLU A 58 -2.83 24.42 -8.05
CA GLU A 58 -1.76 23.66 -7.39
C GLU A 58 -0.79 24.63 -6.70
N MET A 59 -0.39 24.28 -5.49
CA MET A 59 0.63 25.01 -4.77
C MET A 59 2.01 24.72 -5.37
N LYS A 60 2.84 25.76 -5.52
CA LYS A 60 4.27 25.54 -5.73
C LYS A 60 4.82 24.86 -4.49
N LYS A 61 5.46 23.70 -4.66
CA LYS A 61 6.03 22.94 -3.55
C LYS A 61 7.16 23.71 -2.89
N THR A 62 7.18 23.74 -1.57
CA THR A 62 8.32 24.25 -0.78
C THR A 62 9.41 23.19 -0.68
N THR A 63 10.62 23.60 -0.31
CA THR A 63 11.74 22.67 -0.05
C THR A 63 11.37 21.60 0.99
N GLU A 64 10.58 21.95 2.00
CA GLU A 64 10.12 20.98 3.00
C GLU A 64 9.15 19.96 2.41
N GLN A 65 8.21 20.41 1.56
CA GLN A 65 7.25 19.53 0.88
C GLN A 65 7.95 18.54 -0.04
N SER A 66 8.88 19.02 -0.87
CA SER A 66 9.71 18.16 -1.74
C SER A 66 10.55 17.18 -0.92
N LYS A 67 11.06 17.60 0.25
CA LYS A 67 11.76 16.68 1.15
C LYS A 67 10.85 15.58 1.70
N ILE A 68 9.61 15.90 2.09
CA ILE A 68 8.63 14.90 2.55
C ILE A 68 8.34 13.87 1.45
N ILE A 69 8.14 14.35 0.22
CA ILE A 69 7.96 13.49 -0.97
C ILE A 69 9.18 12.57 -1.16
N SER A 70 10.38 13.13 -1.12
CA SER A 70 11.62 12.37 -1.26
C SER A 70 11.78 11.33 -0.16
N ASP A 71 11.46 11.66 1.09
CA ASP A 71 11.52 10.75 2.23
C ASP A 71 10.56 9.57 2.06
N ALA A 72 9.33 9.84 1.61
CA ALA A 72 8.35 8.79 1.35
C ALA A 72 8.72 7.90 0.15
N ASN A 73 9.27 8.48 -0.91
CA ASN A 73 9.80 7.72 -2.04
C ASN A 73 10.91 6.75 -1.59
N ARG A 74 11.85 7.21 -0.74
CA ARG A 74 12.91 6.36 -0.18
C ARG A 74 12.34 5.25 0.68
N GLY A 75 11.47 5.59 1.65
CA GLY A 75 10.88 4.59 2.54
C GLY A 75 10.09 3.51 1.79
N THR A 76 9.33 3.90 0.75
CA THR A 76 8.61 2.93 -0.09
C THR A 76 9.53 2.12 -1.03
N ASN A 77 10.67 2.67 -1.47
CA ASN A 77 11.67 1.93 -2.24
C ASN A 77 12.42 0.89 -1.41
N GLU A 78 12.68 1.16 -0.13
CA GLU A 78 13.24 0.14 0.76
C GLU A 78 12.31 -1.09 0.87
N ILE A 79 11.00 -0.88 0.88
CA ILE A 79 10.02 -1.97 0.84
C ILE A 79 10.11 -2.75 -0.48
N LEU A 80 10.18 -2.05 -1.63
CA LEU A 80 10.35 -2.70 -2.93
C LEU A 80 11.62 -3.56 -2.98
N LYS A 81 12.76 -2.95 -2.61
CA LYS A 81 14.07 -3.60 -2.58
C LYS A 81 14.06 -4.86 -1.71
N ARG A 82 13.43 -4.80 -0.54
CA ARG A 82 13.31 -5.95 0.38
C ARG A 82 12.63 -7.16 -0.24
N TYR A 83 11.63 -6.94 -1.11
CA TYR A 83 10.97 -8.02 -1.84
C TYR A 83 11.55 -8.28 -3.23
N GLY A 84 12.76 -7.78 -3.50
CA GLY A 84 13.46 -7.98 -4.77
C GLY A 84 12.78 -7.27 -5.95
N LEU A 85 12.00 -6.23 -5.68
CA LEU A 85 11.31 -5.45 -6.68
C LEU A 85 12.18 -4.27 -7.14
N PRO A 86 12.18 -3.94 -8.43
CA PRO A 86 12.85 -2.76 -8.95
C PRO A 86 12.27 -1.47 -8.33
N GLU A 87 13.18 -0.61 -7.89
CA GLU A 87 12.87 0.70 -7.32
C GLU A 87 12.51 1.71 -8.41
N PHE A 88 11.69 2.71 -8.05
CA PHE A 88 11.46 3.89 -8.87
C PHE A 88 10.99 5.06 -8.02
N PHE A 89 11.23 6.27 -8.51
CA PHE A 89 10.77 7.50 -7.85
C PHE A 89 9.53 8.03 -8.57
N ILE A 90 8.53 8.43 -7.78
CA ILE A 90 7.40 9.23 -8.26
C ILE A 90 7.88 10.69 -8.26
N PRO A 91 7.94 11.37 -9.42
CA PRO A 91 8.40 12.75 -9.49
C PRO A 91 7.50 13.70 -8.69
N ASP A 92 8.06 14.82 -8.25
CA ASP A 92 7.34 15.86 -7.52
C ASP A 92 6.18 16.41 -8.37
N GLU A 93 6.34 16.48 -9.68
CA GLU A 93 5.34 16.96 -10.64
C GLU A 93 4.10 16.06 -10.67
N ASN A 94 4.23 14.78 -10.32
CA ASN A 94 3.14 13.81 -10.26
C ASN A 94 2.40 13.81 -8.90
N ILE A 95 2.79 14.66 -7.96
CA ILE A 95 2.20 14.74 -6.62
C ILE A 95 1.57 16.11 -6.45
N HIS A 96 0.27 16.22 -6.66
CA HIS A 96 -0.43 17.51 -6.67
C HIS A 96 -0.90 17.89 -5.27
N ILE A 97 -0.35 19.00 -4.76
CA ILE A 97 -0.71 19.57 -3.46
C ILE A 97 -1.69 20.72 -3.70
N ILE A 98 -2.94 20.53 -3.27
CA ILE A 98 -4.03 21.50 -3.45
C ILE A 98 -4.51 21.95 -2.07
N ASN A 99 -4.59 23.26 -1.85
CA ASN A 99 -5.22 23.83 -0.65
C ASN A 99 -6.59 24.40 -1.02
N LYS A 100 -6.61 25.48 -1.82
CA LYS A 100 -7.85 26.08 -2.33
C LYS A 100 -8.38 25.27 -3.52
N GLY A 101 -9.65 24.90 -3.45
CA GLY A 101 -10.33 24.17 -4.53
C GLY A 101 -10.27 22.64 -4.42
N TRP A 102 -9.83 22.06 -3.30
CA TRP A 102 -9.72 20.60 -3.11
C TRP A 102 -10.99 19.83 -3.47
N LYS A 103 -12.17 20.30 -3.02
CA LYS A 103 -13.44 19.66 -3.35
C LYS A 103 -13.68 19.59 -4.85
N LYS A 104 -13.41 20.69 -5.58
CA LYS A 104 -13.53 20.74 -7.05
C LYS A 104 -12.51 19.80 -7.71
N PHE A 105 -11.29 19.77 -7.20
CA PHE A 105 -10.24 18.89 -7.71
C PHE A 105 -10.58 17.40 -7.56
N CYS A 106 -11.09 17.01 -6.38
CA CYS A 106 -11.57 15.64 -6.15
C CYS A 106 -12.72 15.29 -7.11
N ASN A 107 -13.74 16.14 -7.18
CA ASN A 107 -14.90 15.92 -8.05
C ASN A 107 -14.50 15.82 -9.53
N PHE A 108 -13.58 16.67 -10.00
CA PHE A 108 -13.06 16.63 -11.38
C PHE A 108 -12.39 15.29 -11.72
N LEU A 109 -11.77 14.65 -10.73
CA LEU A 109 -11.10 13.36 -10.89
C LEU A 109 -12.00 12.17 -10.52
N GLY A 110 -13.28 12.41 -10.19
CA GLY A 110 -14.22 11.38 -9.78
C GLY A 110 -13.96 10.80 -8.38
N ASN A 111 -13.26 11.55 -7.52
CA ASN A 111 -12.91 11.15 -6.17
C ASN A 111 -13.78 11.82 -5.11
N ASN A 112 -13.88 11.20 -3.93
CA ASN A 112 -14.64 11.72 -2.81
C ASN A 112 -13.86 12.84 -2.10
N PRO A 113 -14.42 14.06 -1.99
CA PRO A 113 -13.74 15.22 -1.41
C PRO A 113 -13.53 15.13 0.11
N LYS A 114 -14.09 14.10 0.77
CA LYS A 114 -13.85 13.83 2.20
C LYS A 114 -12.45 13.28 2.48
N TYR A 115 -11.79 12.69 1.49
CA TYR A 115 -10.42 12.22 1.65
C TYR A 115 -9.44 13.38 1.58
N ILE A 116 -8.33 13.25 2.31
CA ILE A 116 -7.23 14.24 2.35
C ILE A 116 -6.08 13.87 1.40
N GLY A 117 -6.16 12.67 0.80
CA GLY A 117 -5.24 12.18 -0.21
C GLY A 117 -5.93 11.14 -1.09
N PHE A 118 -5.39 10.92 -2.28
CA PHE A 118 -5.73 9.78 -3.12
C PHE A 118 -4.65 9.54 -4.17
N CYS A 119 -4.49 8.28 -4.57
CA CYS A 119 -3.71 7.88 -5.73
C CYS A 119 -4.63 7.61 -6.93
N TYR A 120 -4.32 8.22 -8.09
CA TYR A 120 -5.04 7.98 -9.33
C TYR A 120 -4.13 7.34 -10.39
N PHE A 121 -4.11 6.01 -10.40
CA PHE A 121 -3.16 5.19 -11.16
C PHE A 121 -3.18 5.45 -12.67
N PHE A 122 -4.36 5.58 -13.27
CA PHE A 122 -4.50 5.76 -14.72
C PHE A 122 -3.92 7.07 -15.22
N ARG A 123 -3.93 8.10 -14.37
CA ARG A 123 -3.30 9.38 -14.65
C ARG A 123 -1.91 9.50 -14.05
N GLN A 124 -1.44 8.48 -13.32
CA GLN A 124 -0.16 8.45 -12.63
C GLN A 124 0.08 9.66 -11.72
N LEU A 125 -0.94 10.04 -10.95
CA LEU A 125 -0.85 11.15 -10.00
C LEU A 125 -1.21 10.73 -8.59
N ILE A 126 -0.71 11.49 -7.63
CA ILE A 126 -1.16 11.50 -6.24
C ILE A 126 -1.72 12.89 -5.96
N GLY A 127 -2.94 12.99 -5.46
CA GLY A 127 -3.56 14.23 -5.02
C GLY A 127 -3.55 14.34 -3.50
N LEU A 128 -3.25 15.52 -2.96
CA LEU A 128 -3.15 15.75 -1.52
C LEU A 128 -3.75 17.10 -1.13
N LEU A 129 -4.52 17.10 -0.04
CA LEU A 129 -4.90 18.31 0.67
C LEU A 129 -3.78 18.72 1.62
N TRP A 130 -3.23 19.93 1.44
CA TRP A 130 -2.22 20.45 2.35
C TRP A 130 -2.85 20.92 3.66
N VAL A 131 -2.27 20.49 4.79
CA VAL A 131 -2.68 20.88 6.14
C VAL A 131 -1.47 21.48 6.87
N GLU A 132 -1.33 22.81 6.82
CA GLU A 132 -0.15 23.56 7.29
C GLU A 132 0.29 23.19 8.72
N ASN A 133 -0.68 23.06 9.63
CA ASN A 133 -0.41 22.81 11.04
C ASN A 133 -0.27 21.32 11.39
N ASN A 134 -0.21 20.40 10.41
CA ASN A 134 -0.06 18.98 10.67
C ASN A 134 0.82 18.26 9.65
N ILE A 135 2.10 18.64 9.61
CA ILE A 135 3.12 18.02 8.75
C ILE A 135 3.18 16.49 8.93
N GLY A 136 2.97 16.00 10.16
CA GLY A 136 2.96 14.55 10.41
C GLY A 136 1.81 13.82 9.71
N LEU A 137 0.62 14.43 9.64
CA LEU A 137 -0.49 13.91 8.85
C LEU A 137 -0.14 13.90 7.36
N VAL A 138 0.46 14.98 6.85
CA VAL A 138 0.86 15.02 5.43
C VAL A 138 1.90 13.95 5.11
N ARG A 139 2.92 13.76 5.96
CA ARG A 139 3.90 12.67 5.81
C ARG A 139 3.23 11.30 5.75
N HIS A 140 2.27 11.07 6.64
CA HIS A 140 1.50 9.84 6.69
C HIS A 140 0.74 9.61 5.38
N VAL A 141 -0.07 10.59 4.96
CA VAL A 141 -0.93 10.47 3.77
C VAL A 141 -0.11 10.31 2.49
N ILE A 142 0.98 11.08 2.33
CA ILE A 142 1.89 10.91 1.18
C ILE A 142 2.40 9.47 1.11
N PHE A 143 2.84 8.91 2.24
CA PHE A 143 3.38 7.57 2.27
C PHE A 143 2.30 6.53 1.97
N HIS A 144 1.11 6.70 2.55
CA HIS A 144 -0.06 5.87 2.30
C HIS A 144 -0.37 5.80 0.79
N GLU A 145 -0.52 6.95 0.14
CA GLU A 145 -0.84 6.99 -1.30
C GLU A 145 0.31 6.46 -2.17
N MET A 146 1.56 6.67 -1.77
CA MET A 146 2.71 6.10 -2.49
C MET A 146 2.78 4.58 -2.38
N VAL A 147 2.41 4.00 -1.23
CA VAL A 147 2.33 2.54 -1.07
C VAL A 147 1.26 1.96 -2.00
N HIS A 148 0.09 2.60 -2.09
CA HIS A 148 -0.91 2.25 -3.10
C HIS A 148 -0.32 2.34 -4.51
N PHE A 149 0.27 3.49 -4.86
CA PHE A 149 0.87 3.72 -6.18
C PHE A 149 1.91 2.66 -6.55
N LYS A 150 2.84 2.34 -5.64
CA LYS A 150 3.96 1.42 -5.91
C LYS A 150 3.58 -0.06 -5.83
N SER A 151 2.48 -0.39 -5.17
CA SER A 151 1.89 -1.74 -5.21
C SER A 151 0.89 -1.92 -6.37
N PHE A 152 0.58 -0.85 -7.11
CA PHE A 152 -0.17 -0.94 -8.35
C PHE A 152 0.53 -1.87 -9.34
N ARG A 153 -0.24 -2.76 -9.99
CA ARG A 153 0.28 -3.72 -10.97
C ARG A 153 1.27 -4.76 -10.44
N ALA A 154 1.29 -5.01 -9.12
CA ALA A 154 1.97 -6.16 -8.53
C ALA A 154 1.66 -7.50 -9.25
N MET A 155 0.50 -7.64 -9.91
CA MET A 155 0.16 -8.79 -10.79
C MET A 155 -0.24 -8.44 -12.23
N ALA A 156 0.32 -7.39 -12.86
CA ALA A 156 -0.05 -7.07 -14.25
C ALA A 156 0.20 -8.19 -15.28
N HIS A 157 0.82 -9.30 -14.88
CA HIS A 157 1.08 -10.48 -15.73
C HIS A 157 -0.04 -11.52 -15.73
N ILE A 158 -1.05 -11.42 -14.85
CA ILE A 158 -1.94 -12.57 -14.56
C ILE A 158 -3.34 -12.48 -15.20
N SER A 159 -3.83 -11.34 -15.69
CA SER A 159 -5.10 -11.40 -16.44
C SER A 159 -5.39 -10.25 -17.40
N THR A 160 -6.02 -10.65 -18.50
CA THR A 160 -6.91 -9.89 -19.39
C THR A 160 -8.14 -9.29 -18.68
N ALA A 161 -8.15 -9.19 -17.35
CA ALA A 161 -9.31 -8.74 -16.60
C ALA A 161 -9.55 -7.24 -16.81
N SER A 162 -10.81 -6.88 -17.00
CA SER A 162 -11.30 -5.51 -17.20
C SER A 162 -11.07 -4.57 -16.00
N LYS A 163 -10.63 -5.08 -14.84
CA LYS A 163 -10.42 -4.30 -13.62
C LYS A 163 -8.94 -4.33 -13.20
N PRO A 164 -8.28 -3.16 -13.07
CA PRO A 164 -6.91 -3.09 -12.61
C PRO A 164 -6.80 -3.59 -11.16
N ARG A 165 -5.71 -4.30 -10.86
CA ARG A 165 -5.36 -4.73 -9.50
C ARG A 165 -4.39 -3.73 -8.85
N CYS A 166 -4.69 -3.32 -7.62
CA CYS A 166 -3.81 -2.51 -6.77
C CYS A 166 -3.49 -3.29 -5.50
N GLY A 167 -2.25 -3.72 -5.31
CA GLY A 167 -1.86 -4.46 -4.11
C GLY A 167 -2.66 -5.74 -3.87
N LEU A 168 -3.36 -5.80 -2.74
CA LEU A 168 -4.25 -6.90 -2.36
C LEU A 168 -5.66 -6.77 -2.96
N ARG A 169 -5.94 -5.67 -3.68
CA ARG A 169 -7.28 -5.31 -4.15
C ARG A 169 -7.53 -5.61 -5.64
N ILE A 170 -8.61 -6.33 -5.96
CA ILE A 170 -9.15 -6.51 -7.31
C ILE A 170 -10.60 -5.98 -7.34
N GLY A 171 -10.83 -4.80 -7.91
CA GLY A 171 -12.17 -4.17 -7.83
C GLY A 171 -12.52 -3.80 -6.39
N GLU A 172 -13.56 -4.39 -5.79
CA GLU A 172 -13.86 -4.23 -4.35
C GLU A 172 -13.23 -5.32 -3.48
N MET A 173 -12.79 -6.44 -4.08
CA MET A 173 -12.21 -7.57 -3.38
C MET A 173 -10.87 -7.16 -2.76
N GLY A 174 -10.62 -7.53 -1.50
CA GLY A 174 -9.36 -7.33 -0.79
C GLY A 174 -9.16 -5.93 -0.21
N LEU A 175 -10.18 -5.05 -0.29
CA LEU A 175 -10.11 -3.68 0.19
C LEU A 175 -9.66 -3.59 1.65
N VAL A 176 -10.24 -4.39 2.55
CA VAL A 176 -9.90 -4.36 3.99
C VAL A 176 -8.43 -4.66 4.23
N PHE A 177 -7.88 -5.67 3.55
CA PHE A 177 -6.45 -5.97 3.65
C PHE A 177 -5.60 -4.87 3.04
N ASP A 178 -5.99 -4.38 1.88
CA ASP A 178 -5.19 -3.41 1.15
C ASP A 178 -5.04 -2.09 1.91
N GLU A 179 -6.12 -1.58 2.52
CA GLU A 179 -6.10 -0.37 3.34
C GLU A 179 -5.41 -0.61 4.69
N ALA A 180 -5.72 -1.70 5.40
CA ALA A 180 -5.12 -1.99 6.71
C ALA A 180 -3.59 -2.08 6.65
N ILE A 181 -3.07 -2.79 5.64
CA ILE A 181 -1.61 -2.94 5.46
C ILE A 181 -0.97 -1.61 5.07
N THR A 182 -1.62 -0.83 4.21
CA THR A 182 -1.13 0.50 3.80
C THR A 182 -1.06 1.45 4.99
N GLU A 183 -2.13 1.51 5.77
CA GLU A 183 -2.25 2.34 6.95
C GLU A 183 -1.25 1.95 8.05
N GLU A 184 -0.99 0.66 8.23
CA GLU A 184 0.01 0.20 9.19
C GLU A 184 1.42 0.62 8.75
N LEU A 185 1.77 0.44 7.47
CA LEU A 185 3.06 0.88 6.94
C LEU A 185 3.22 2.41 7.02
N ALA A 186 2.17 3.17 6.72
CA ALA A 186 2.17 4.63 6.85
C ALA A 186 2.27 5.08 8.31
N SER A 187 1.66 4.36 9.25
CA SER A 187 1.79 4.61 10.69
C SER A 187 3.24 4.38 11.16
N LEU A 188 3.86 3.27 10.75
CA LEU A 188 5.26 2.96 11.04
C LEU A 188 6.21 4.00 10.43
N PHE A 189 5.96 4.42 9.19
CA PHE A 189 6.74 5.46 8.53
C PHE A 189 6.62 6.81 9.21
N SER A 190 5.41 7.27 9.50
CA SER A 190 5.20 8.61 10.04
C SER A 190 5.48 8.72 11.54
N GLY A 191 5.55 7.59 12.24
CA GLY A 191 5.52 7.54 13.71
C GLY A 191 4.20 8.06 14.30
N LYS A 192 3.14 8.14 13.48
CA LYS A 192 1.83 8.66 13.86
C LYS A 192 0.74 7.67 13.47
N ASN A 193 -0.13 7.37 14.42
CA ASN A 193 -1.41 6.72 14.16
C ASN A 193 -2.46 7.81 13.96
N ILE A 194 -3.01 7.93 12.75
CA ILE A 194 -3.97 8.99 12.41
C ILE A 194 -5.43 8.58 12.65
N GLY A 195 -5.67 7.37 13.16
CA GLY A 195 -7.02 6.87 13.44
C GLY A 195 -7.86 6.61 12.18
N ALA A 196 -7.24 6.63 11.00
CA ALA A 196 -7.88 6.20 9.76
C ALA A 196 -7.94 4.66 9.74
N TYR A 197 -8.98 4.12 9.09
CA TYR A 197 -9.14 2.67 8.86
C TYR A 197 -9.01 1.79 10.11
N ILE A 198 -9.39 2.30 11.31
CA ILE A 198 -9.22 1.59 12.59
C ILE A 198 -9.85 0.20 12.54
N LYS A 199 -11.06 0.08 11.98
CA LYS A 199 -11.78 -1.20 11.93
C LYS A 199 -11.07 -2.21 11.02
N GLU A 200 -10.56 -1.77 9.87
CA GLU A 200 -9.78 -2.57 8.96
C GLU A 200 -8.49 -3.05 9.64
N LYS A 201 -7.74 -2.14 10.28
CA LYS A 201 -6.52 -2.47 11.04
C LYS A 201 -6.79 -3.49 12.14
N VAL A 202 -7.79 -3.24 12.98
CA VAL A 202 -8.17 -4.16 14.07
C VAL A 202 -8.55 -5.52 13.50
N SER A 203 -9.32 -5.54 12.41
CA SER A 203 -9.72 -6.80 11.80
C SER A 203 -8.54 -7.59 11.23
N VAL A 204 -7.57 -6.93 10.60
CA VAL A 204 -6.39 -7.61 10.05
C VAL A 204 -5.44 -8.05 11.17
N ARG A 205 -5.29 -7.26 12.25
CA ARG A 205 -4.52 -7.66 13.44
C ARG A 205 -5.08 -8.92 14.10
N ILE A 206 -6.38 -8.97 14.40
CA ILE A 206 -7.00 -10.19 14.96
C ILE A 206 -6.75 -11.41 14.06
N LEU A 207 -6.78 -11.23 12.73
CA LEU A 207 -6.48 -12.32 11.80
C LEU A 207 -5.00 -12.74 11.87
N ILE A 208 -4.07 -11.78 11.94
CA ILE A 208 -2.64 -12.04 12.10
C ILE A 208 -2.38 -12.84 13.38
N ASP A 209 -2.95 -12.40 14.52
CA ASP A 209 -2.79 -13.05 15.83
C ASP A 209 -3.28 -14.50 15.75
N LYS A 210 -4.50 -14.72 15.20
CA LYS A 210 -5.05 -16.07 15.03
C LYS A 210 -4.22 -16.96 14.09
N ILE A 211 -3.62 -16.40 13.04
CA ILE A 211 -2.72 -17.16 12.15
C ILE A 211 -1.43 -17.50 12.89
N PHE A 212 -0.87 -16.58 13.65
CA PHE A 212 0.34 -16.79 14.45
C PHE A 212 0.12 -17.89 15.49
N ASP A 213 -0.91 -17.77 16.33
CA ASP A 213 -1.25 -18.74 17.39
C ASP A 213 -1.43 -20.17 16.86
N ARG A 214 -1.94 -20.31 15.64
CA ARG A 214 -2.19 -21.62 15.01
C ARG A 214 -1.02 -22.18 14.21
N ASN A 215 0.07 -21.43 14.10
CA ASN A 215 1.26 -21.83 13.34
C ASN A 215 2.55 -21.43 14.07
N LEU A 216 2.59 -21.61 15.39
CA LEU A 216 3.77 -21.35 16.24
C LEU A 216 4.98 -22.20 15.85
N ASP A 217 4.76 -23.35 15.19
CA ASP A 217 5.81 -24.19 14.59
C ASP A 217 6.51 -23.51 13.40
N LYS A 218 5.84 -22.55 12.77
CA LYS A 218 6.26 -21.93 11.52
C LYS A 218 6.68 -20.48 11.69
N PHE A 219 6.14 -19.76 12.67
CA PHE A 219 6.39 -18.34 12.86
C PHE A 219 6.96 -18.07 14.24
N ILE A 220 7.92 -17.16 14.31
CA ILE A 220 8.55 -16.73 15.56
C ILE A 220 7.82 -15.52 16.15
N SER A 221 7.14 -14.74 15.31
CA SER A 221 6.35 -13.58 15.75
C SER A 221 5.19 -13.26 14.81
N GLU A 222 4.21 -12.51 15.33
CA GLU A 222 3.14 -11.89 14.53
C GLU A 222 3.69 -11.01 13.38
N SER A 223 4.86 -10.39 13.58
CA SER A 223 5.51 -9.59 12.54
C SER A 223 5.85 -10.42 11.31
N GLU A 224 6.23 -11.69 11.46
CA GLU A 224 6.49 -12.57 10.30
C GLU A 224 5.21 -12.90 9.52
N VAL A 225 4.06 -12.98 10.21
CA VAL A 225 2.76 -13.14 9.56
C VAL A 225 2.38 -11.84 8.85
N PHE A 226 2.53 -10.68 9.49
CA PHE A 226 2.32 -9.36 8.87
C PHE A 226 3.17 -9.19 7.60
N GLU A 227 4.43 -9.61 7.63
CA GLU A 227 5.33 -9.61 6.48
C GLU A 227 4.81 -10.40 5.28
N MET A 228 4.06 -11.48 5.51
CA MET A 228 3.41 -12.21 4.41
C MET A 228 2.34 -11.35 3.72
N PHE A 229 1.58 -10.55 4.47
CA PHE A 229 0.60 -9.63 3.90
C PHE A 229 1.26 -8.51 3.11
N VAL A 230 2.32 -7.89 3.66
CA VAL A 230 3.07 -6.84 2.97
C VAL A 230 3.68 -7.38 1.67
N ARG A 231 4.33 -8.55 1.73
CA ARG A 231 4.87 -9.22 0.53
C ARG A 231 3.76 -9.48 -0.49
N ALA A 232 2.63 -10.02 -0.08
CA ALA A 232 1.51 -10.32 -0.96
C ALA A 232 0.94 -9.04 -1.60
N LYS A 233 0.93 -7.90 -0.91
CA LYS A 233 0.55 -6.60 -1.45
C LYS A 233 1.50 -6.17 -2.57
N PHE A 234 2.81 -6.15 -2.31
CA PHE A 234 3.77 -5.60 -3.28
C PHE A 234 4.12 -6.55 -4.43
N THR A 235 4.14 -7.86 -4.19
CA THR A 235 4.47 -8.87 -5.21
C THR A 235 3.24 -9.43 -5.90
N GLY A 236 2.06 -9.22 -5.33
CA GLY A 236 0.80 -9.77 -5.81
C GLY A 236 0.63 -11.27 -5.55
N ARG A 237 1.66 -11.96 -5.04
CA ARG A 237 1.63 -13.41 -4.79
C ARG A 237 0.76 -13.74 -3.59
N LEU A 238 -0.51 -14.01 -3.87
CA LEU A 238 -1.51 -14.36 -2.86
C LEU A 238 -1.44 -15.83 -2.43
N TRP A 239 -0.78 -16.70 -3.19
CA TRP A 239 -0.88 -18.15 -2.96
C TRP A 239 -0.36 -18.57 -1.59
N GLU A 240 0.82 -18.07 -1.20
CA GLU A 240 1.40 -18.35 0.12
C GLU A 240 0.47 -17.88 1.25
N LEU A 241 -0.11 -16.68 1.09
CA LEU A 241 -1.06 -16.09 2.03
C LEU A 241 -2.37 -16.91 2.11
N ALA A 242 -2.90 -17.33 0.96
CA ALA A 242 -4.10 -18.15 0.88
C ALA A 242 -3.89 -19.52 1.53
N ARG A 243 -2.73 -20.14 1.30
CA ARG A 243 -2.38 -21.43 1.87
C ARG A 243 -2.27 -21.36 3.39
N ILE A 244 -1.59 -20.35 3.93
CA ILE A 244 -1.47 -20.22 5.39
C ILE A 244 -2.82 -19.94 6.05
N ILE A 245 -3.66 -19.09 5.45
CA ILE A 245 -5.02 -18.84 5.95
C ILE A 245 -5.83 -20.14 5.95
N ARG A 246 -5.85 -20.89 4.84
CA ARG A 246 -6.59 -22.17 4.79
C ARG A 246 -6.08 -23.19 5.80
N LYS A 247 -4.76 -23.32 5.97
CA LYS A 247 -4.16 -24.22 6.97
C LYS A 247 -4.57 -23.83 8.40
N SER A 248 -4.66 -22.53 8.67
CA SER A 248 -5.02 -22.01 10.00
C SER A 248 -6.51 -22.21 10.35
N PHE A 249 -7.39 -22.30 9.36
CA PHE A 249 -8.84 -22.41 9.56
C PHE A 249 -9.44 -23.56 8.73
N PRO A 250 -9.05 -24.83 9.00
CA PRO A 250 -9.42 -25.96 8.14
C PRO A 250 -10.92 -26.29 8.17
N ASP A 251 -11.61 -25.96 9.26
CA ASP A 251 -13.06 -26.11 9.44
C ASP A 251 -13.87 -25.05 8.66
N LYS A 252 -13.23 -23.97 8.21
CA LYS A 252 -13.89 -22.86 7.51
C LYS A 252 -13.73 -22.97 6.00
N LYS A 253 -14.70 -23.64 5.35
CA LYS A 253 -14.77 -23.70 3.88
C LYS A 253 -14.71 -22.30 3.26
N ASP A 254 -13.84 -22.15 2.25
CA ASP A 254 -13.60 -20.93 1.48
C ASP A 254 -13.18 -19.70 2.30
N VAL A 255 -12.59 -19.89 3.50
CA VAL A 255 -12.18 -18.79 4.40
C VAL A 255 -11.43 -17.65 3.70
N PHE A 256 -10.45 -17.99 2.86
CA PHE A 256 -9.66 -16.99 2.13
C PHE A 256 -10.53 -16.16 1.18
N ARG A 257 -11.41 -16.83 0.42
CA ARG A 257 -12.32 -16.15 -0.49
C ARG A 257 -13.25 -15.23 0.28
N LYS A 258 -13.88 -15.73 1.35
CA LYS A 258 -14.78 -14.93 2.20
C LYS A 258 -14.10 -13.67 2.72
N LEU A 259 -12.92 -13.80 3.34
CA LEU A 259 -12.14 -12.65 3.82
C LEU A 259 -11.92 -11.61 2.72
N PHE A 260 -11.54 -12.06 1.52
CA PHE A 260 -11.29 -11.15 0.40
C PHE A 260 -12.55 -10.46 -0.15
N TRP A 261 -13.76 -10.97 0.08
CA TRP A 261 -14.99 -10.35 -0.42
C TRP A 261 -15.73 -9.48 0.60
N LEU A 262 -15.42 -9.59 1.89
CA LEU A 262 -16.16 -8.89 2.94
C LEU A 262 -15.75 -7.41 3.04
N LYS A 263 -16.75 -6.55 3.22
CA LYS A 263 -16.57 -5.14 3.62
C LYS A 263 -16.24 -5.04 5.10
N THR A 264 -15.70 -3.91 5.53
CA THR A 264 -15.11 -3.67 6.86
C THR A 264 -15.89 -4.27 8.04
N ASP A 265 -17.17 -3.94 8.22
CA ASP A 265 -17.94 -4.43 9.39
C ASP A 265 -18.19 -5.94 9.34
N ALA A 266 -18.51 -6.48 8.15
CA ALA A 266 -18.72 -7.91 7.98
C ALA A 266 -17.40 -8.70 8.08
N HIS A 267 -16.30 -8.10 7.61
CA HIS A 267 -14.96 -8.65 7.72
C HIS A 267 -14.54 -8.78 9.19
N LEU A 268 -14.73 -7.72 9.98
CA LEU A 268 -14.42 -7.73 11.41
C LEU A 268 -15.25 -8.77 12.17
N LYS A 269 -16.57 -8.85 11.91
CA LYS A 269 -17.44 -9.86 12.51
C LYS A 269 -16.99 -11.28 12.14
N PHE A 270 -16.64 -11.50 10.88
CA PHE A 270 -16.19 -12.80 10.39
C PHE A 270 -14.85 -13.20 11.01
N VAL A 271 -13.85 -12.31 11.03
CA VAL A 271 -12.55 -12.62 11.65
C VAL A 271 -12.69 -12.94 13.13
N LYS A 272 -13.58 -12.27 13.87
CA LYS A 272 -13.84 -12.59 15.27
C LYS A 272 -14.42 -13.98 15.49
N SER A 273 -15.13 -14.55 14.52
CA SER A 273 -15.73 -15.89 14.62
C SER A 273 -14.85 -17.03 14.07
N LEU A 274 -13.68 -16.70 13.52
CA LEU A 274 -12.66 -17.67 13.09
C LEU A 274 -11.96 -18.32 14.28
#